data_AF-D2SAL0-F1
#
_entry.id   AF-D2SAL0-F1
#
_cell.length_a   1.000
_cell.length_b   1.000
_cell.length_c   1.000
_cell.angle_alpha   90.00
_cell.angle_beta   90.00
_cell.angle_gamma   90.00
#
_symmetry.space_group_name_H-M   'P 1'
#
loop_
_entity.id
_entity.type
_entity.pdbx_description
1 polymer ?
#
loop_
_entity_poly.entity_id
_entity_poly.type
_entity_poly.pdbx_seq_one_letter_code
_entity_poly.pdbx_strand_id
1 'polypeptide(L)'
;MRVSLATHGGLAAGLRLGRRPSTLDTSGLTAAEAGELTRLVEAARTASPQGGAAGGAGDAMSYEVTVDTGADHGGPVVLRQTDTSMTADFAALLRWLQEHLPQAGA
;
A
#
# COMPACT_ATOMS: atom_id res chain seq x y z
N MET A 1 -11.06 -7.20 6.27
CA MET A 1 -9.66 -6.82 6.03
C MET A 1 -9.65 -5.41 5.46
N ARG A 2 -8.80 -4.54 5.98
CA ARG A 2 -8.70 -3.14 5.57
C ARG A 2 -7.28 -2.84 5.13
N VAL A 3 -7.14 -2.12 4.03
CA VAL A 3 -5.84 -1.74 3.49
C VAL A 3 -5.80 -0.23 3.32
N SER A 4 -4.79 0.41 3.90
CA SER A 4 -4.55 1.84 3.77
C SER A 4 -3.26 2.08 3.00
N LEU A 5 -3.32 2.91 1.97
CA LEU A 5 -2.17 3.34 1.18
C LEU A 5 -1.83 4.80 1.52
N ALA A 6 -0.60 5.01 1.98
CA ALA A 6 0.03 6.30 2.13
C ALA A 6 1.20 6.43 1.13
N THR A 7 1.41 7.63 0.61
CA THR A 7 2.49 7.91 -0.34
C THR A 7 3.28 9.11 0.15
N HIS A 8 4.60 8.94 0.27
CA HIS A 8 5.53 9.89 0.83
C HIS A 8 6.68 10.11 -0.17
N GLY A 9 6.77 11.28 -0.81
CA GLY A 9 7.89 11.62 -1.72
C GLY A 9 7.48 12.19 -3.08
N GLY A 10 8.37 13.00 -3.67
CA GLY A 10 8.18 13.73 -4.93
C GLY A 10 7.39 15.05 -4.78
N LEU A 11 7.49 15.95 -5.76
CA LEU A 11 6.73 17.23 -5.81
C LEU A 11 5.21 17.03 -5.62
N ALA A 12 4.68 15.86 -5.99
CA ALA A 12 3.28 15.48 -5.76
C ALA A 12 2.94 15.17 -4.29
N ALA A 13 3.91 14.77 -3.46
CA ALA A 13 3.74 14.65 -2.02
C ALA A 13 3.60 16.02 -1.34
N GLY A 14 4.18 17.09 -1.91
CA GLY A 14 3.90 18.46 -1.46
C GLY A 14 2.43 18.85 -1.66
N LEU A 15 1.80 18.43 -2.76
CA LEU A 15 0.36 18.60 -3.00
C LEU A 15 -0.51 17.65 -2.15
N ARG A 16 0.01 16.47 -1.80
CA ARG A 16 -0.70 15.45 -1.00
C ARG A 16 -0.34 15.49 0.49
N LEU A 17 0.47 16.45 0.94
CA LEU A 17 0.98 16.56 2.32
C LEU A 17 -0.11 16.83 3.37
N GLY A 18 -1.36 17.01 2.94
CA GLY A 18 -2.55 17.06 3.80
C GLY A 18 -3.66 16.07 3.38
N ARG A 19 -3.40 15.15 2.45
CA ARG A 19 -4.40 14.17 2.02
C ARG A 19 -4.36 12.96 2.95
N ARG A 20 -5.53 12.65 3.49
CA ARG A 20 -5.76 11.44 4.30
C ARG A 20 -5.34 10.21 3.48
N PRO A 21 -4.65 9.23 4.09
CA PRO A 21 -4.31 7.98 3.42
C PRO A 21 -5.58 7.33 2.84
N SER A 22 -5.50 6.93 1.58
CA SER A 22 -6.61 6.28 0.91
C SER A 22 -6.81 4.90 1.52
N THR A 23 -7.98 4.66 2.09
CA THR A 23 -8.29 3.43 2.80
C THR A 23 -9.36 2.66 2.04
N LEU A 24 -9.10 1.39 1.79
CA LEU A 24 -9.99 0.43 1.16
C LEU A 24 -10.39 -0.62 2.20
N ASP A 25 -11.68 -0.85 2.36
CA ASP A 25 -12.21 -1.90 3.22
C ASP A 25 -12.77 -3.03 2.36
N THR A 26 -12.39 -4.28 2.66
CA THR A 26 -12.92 -5.45 1.94
C THR A 26 -14.42 -5.60 2.11
N SER A 27 -15.06 -4.97 3.12
CA SER A 27 -16.52 -4.96 3.26
C SER A 27 -17.24 -4.26 2.09
N GLY A 28 -16.55 -3.37 1.38
CA GLY A 28 -17.07 -2.67 0.21
C GLY A 28 -16.77 -3.34 -1.12
N LEU A 29 -16.02 -4.45 -1.11
CA LEU A 29 -15.58 -5.18 -2.30
C LEU A 29 -16.41 -6.43 -2.54
N THR A 30 -16.43 -6.90 -3.79
CA THR A 30 -16.95 -8.23 -4.12
C THR A 30 -16.03 -9.33 -3.56
N ALA A 31 -16.55 -10.54 -3.38
CA ALA A 31 -15.77 -11.67 -2.89
C ALA A 31 -14.55 -11.99 -3.78
N ALA A 32 -14.66 -11.78 -5.10
CA ALA A 32 -13.57 -11.96 -6.04
C ALA A 32 -12.44 -10.93 -5.83
N GLU A 33 -12.81 -9.65 -5.68
CA GLU A 33 -11.85 -8.57 -5.40
C GLU A 33 -11.18 -8.73 -4.04
N ALA A 34 -11.94 -9.12 -3.01
CA ALA A 34 -11.40 -9.40 -1.69
C ALA A 34 -10.39 -10.57 -1.71
N GLY A 35 -10.67 -11.61 -2.50
CA GLY A 35 -9.76 -12.74 -2.70
C GLY A 35 -8.46 -12.34 -3.40
N GLU A 36 -8.56 -11.56 -4.49
CA GLU A 36 -7.37 -11.06 -5.20
C GLU A 36 -6.54 -10.12 -4.32
N LEU A 37 -7.18 -9.20 -3.60
CA LEU A 37 -6.48 -8.30 -2.68
C LEU A 37 -5.74 -9.09 -1.59
N THR A 38 -6.37 -10.13 -1.03
CA THR A 38 -5.72 -11.01 -0.04
C THR A 38 -4.48 -11.66 -0.64
N ARG A 39 -4.59 -12.23 -1.84
CA ARG A 39 -3.47 -12.86 -2.54
C ARG A 39 -2.32 -11.89 -2.81
N LEU A 40 -2.62 -10.68 -3.29
CA LEU A 40 -1.63 -9.65 -3.58
C LEU A 40 -0.91 -9.18 -2.31
N VAL A 41 -1.66 -9.00 -1.21
CA VAL A 41 -1.10 -8.69 0.10
C VAL A 41 -0.18 -9.81 0.58
N GLU A 42 -0.56 -11.07 0.39
CA GLU A 42 0.25 -12.22 0.77
C GLU A 42 1.51 -12.40 -0.08
N ALA A 43 1.45 -12.08 -1.36
CA ALA A 43 2.63 -12.02 -2.21
C ALA A 43 3.54 -10.85 -1.79
N ALA A 44 2.98 -9.67 -1.57
CA ALA A 44 3.75 -8.50 -1.17
C ALA A 44 4.40 -8.66 0.21
N ARG A 45 3.72 -9.26 1.21
CA ARG A 45 4.31 -9.51 2.55
C ARG A 45 5.46 -10.53 2.51
N THR A 46 5.40 -11.51 1.61
CA THR A 46 6.45 -12.55 1.49
C THR A 46 7.65 -12.03 0.71
N ALA A 47 7.41 -11.18 -0.29
CA ALA A 47 8.45 -10.53 -1.07
C ALA A 47 9.11 -9.34 -0.33
N SER A 48 8.36 -8.65 0.53
CA SER A 48 8.86 -7.48 1.25
C SER A 48 9.73 -7.90 2.44
N PRO A 49 11.02 -7.51 2.50
CA PRO A 49 11.83 -7.74 3.69
C PRO A 49 11.23 -6.94 4.84
N GLN A 50 10.76 -7.64 5.86
CA GLN A 50 10.23 -7.10 7.10
C GLN A 50 11.37 -6.34 7.83
N GLY A 51 11.60 -5.06 7.51
CA GLY A 51 12.58 -4.22 8.22
C GLY A 51 13.63 -3.49 7.38
N GLY A 52 13.35 -3.11 6.13
CA GLY A 52 14.22 -2.20 5.38
C GLY A 52 13.89 -0.73 5.66
N ALA A 53 14.66 -0.05 6.50
CA ALA A 53 14.57 1.40 6.60
C ALA A 53 15.06 2.01 5.27
N ALA A 54 14.14 2.48 4.43
CA ALA A 54 14.50 3.23 3.23
C ALA A 54 15.12 4.57 3.65
N GLY A 55 16.45 4.57 3.83
CA GLY A 55 17.26 5.77 3.99
C GLY A 55 17.16 6.61 2.73
N GLY A 56 16.71 7.85 2.89
CA GLY A 56 16.30 8.72 1.80
C GLY A 56 17.42 9.08 0.83
N ALA A 57 17.13 8.93 -0.46
CA ALA A 57 17.62 9.80 -1.50
C ALA A 57 16.43 10.67 -1.93
N GLY A 58 16.59 12.00 -1.88
CA GLY A 58 15.53 13.02 -1.80
C GLY A 58 14.49 13.08 -2.93
N ASP A 59 14.53 12.18 -3.92
CA ASP A 59 13.62 12.15 -5.06
C ASP A 59 12.82 10.83 -5.21
N ALA A 60 13.11 9.80 -4.40
CA ALA A 60 12.40 8.53 -4.52
C ALA A 60 11.01 8.59 -3.86
N MET A 61 9.96 8.19 -4.60
CA MET A 61 8.63 8.01 -4.02
C MET A 61 8.64 6.80 -3.09
N SER A 62 8.24 7.00 -1.84
CA SER A 62 8.01 5.95 -0.85
C SER A 62 6.52 5.67 -0.75
N TYR A 63 6.16 4.39 -0.74
CA TYR A 63 4.81 3.92 -0.55
C TYR A 63 4.75 3.13 0.75
N GLU A 64 3.72 3.42 1.55
CA GLU A 64 3.43 2.71 2.78
C GLU A 64 2.03 2.12 2.67
N VAL A 65 1.96 0.79 2.72
CA VAL A 65 0.71 0.02 2.70
C VAL A 65 0.53 -0.60 4.07
N THR A 66 -0.49 -0.13 4.79
CA THR A 66 -0.91 -0.71 6.06
C THR A 66 -2.04 -1.70 5.80
N VAL A 67 -1.86 -2.96 6.19
CA VAL A 67 -2.83 -4.04 6.02
C VAL A 67 -3.31 -4.49 7.40
N ASP A 68 -4.57 -4.23 7.69
CA ASP A 68 -5.29 -4.75 8.84
C ASP A 68 -6.12 -5.96 8.40
N THR A 69 -5.61 -7.17 8.64
CA THR A 69 -6.35 -8.40 8.31
C THR A 69 -7.37 -8.76 9.38
N GLY A 70 -7.25 -8.20 10.59
CA GLY A 70 -8.04 -8.58 11.78
C GLY A 70 -7.86 -10.03 12.22
N ALA A 71 -7.05 -10.81 11.49
CA ALA A 71 -6.84 -12.24 11.69
C ALA A 71 -5.61 -12.53 12.56
N ASP A 72 -4.68 -11.58 12.64
CA ASP A 72 -3.48 -11.72 13.45
C ASP A 72 -3.64 -10.95 14.78
N HIS A 73 -3.41 -11.62 15.90
CA HIS A 73 -3.40 -10.99 17.23
C HIS A 73 -2.31 -9.90 17.38
N GLY A 74 -1.39 -9.78 16.40
CA GLY A 74 -0.27 -8.83 16.36
C GLY A 74 -0.57 -7.45 15.74
N GLY A 75 -1.80 -7.17 15.31
CA GLY A 75 -2.18 -5.85 14.78
C GLY A 75 -1.83 -5.67 13.29
N PRO A 76 -2.00 -4.44 12.76
CA PRO A 76 -1.86 -4.18 11.33
C PRO A 76 -0.41 -4.32 10.85
N VAL A 77 -0.24 -4.97 9.70
CA VAL A 77 1.05 -5.16 9.03
C VAL A 77 1.35 -3.94 8.18
N VAL A 78 2.50 -3.29 8.42
CA VAL A 78 2.94 -2.14 7.62
C VAL A 78 4.03 -2.59 6.64
N LEU A 79 3.74 -2.47 5.35
CA LEU A 79 4.67 -2.73 4.25
C LEU A 79 5.14 -1.40 3.67
N ARG A 80 6.45 -1.13 3.68
CA ARG A 80 7.01 0.11 3.15
C ARG A 80 8.07 -0.19 2.11
N GLN A 81 7.91 0.33 0.90
CA GLN A 81 8.86 0.20 -0.19
C GLN A 81 8.96 1.51 -0.99
N THR A 82 10.12 1.75 -1.61
CA THR A 82 10.33 2.88 -2.52
C THR A 82 10.18 2.44 -3.97
N ASP A 83 9.75 3.34 -4.86
CA ASP A 83 9.62 3.06 -6.30
C ASP A 83 10.91 2.47 -6.90
N THR A 84 12.06 2.95 -6.43
CA THR A 84 13.39 2.51 -6.88
C THR A 84 13.83 1.14 -6.35
N SER A 85 13.16 0.60 -5.34
CA SER A 85 13.53 -0.67 -4.71
C SER A 85 12.34 -1.61 -4.50
N MET A 86 11.19 -1.29 -5.10
CA MET A 86 10.00 -2.09 -4.88
C MET A 86 10.05 -3.39 -5.67
N THR A 87 9.54 -4.44 -5.04
CA THR A 87 9.32 -5.75 -5.64
C THR A 87 8.16 -5.70 -6.64
N ALA A 88 8.17 -6.60 -7.63
CA ALA A 88 7.10 -6.69 -8.63
C ALA A 88 5.73 -6.98 -7.97
N ASP A 89 5.71 -7.80 -6.92
CA ASP A 89 4.50 -8.11 -6.14
C ASP A 89 3.93 -6.88 -5.44
N PHE A 90 4.81 -6.05 -4.85
CA PHE A 90 4.38 -4.78 -4.24
C PHE A 90 3.86 -3.80 -5.29
N ALA A 91 4.50 -3.72 -6.46
CA ALA A 91 4.02 -2.89 -7.56
C ALA A 91 2.64 -3.35 -8.08
N ALA A 92 2.40 -4.66 -8.16
CA ALA A 92 1.10 -5.22 -8.53
C ALA A 92 0.01 -4.87 -7.51
N LEU A 93 0.30 -5.00 -6.21
CA LEU A 93 -0.59 -4.55 -5.14
C LEU A 93 -0.89 -3.06 -5.23
N LEU A 94 0.13 -2.22 -5.41
CA LEU A 94 -0.01 -0.77 -5.53
C LEU A 94 -0.88 -0.38 -6.73
N ARG A 95 -0.68 -1.03 -7.88
CA ARG A 95 -1.50 -0.80 -9.08
C ARG A 95 -2.96 -1.20 -8.81
N TRP A 96 -3.19 -2.38 -8.25
CA TRP A 96 -4.53 -2.84 -7.91
C TRP A 96 -5.23 -1.86 -6.94
N LEU A 97 -4.52 -1.41 -5.90
CA LEU A 97 -5.04 -0.40 -4.98
C LEU A 97 -5.37 0.91 -5.69
N GLN A 98 -4.56 1.40 -6.64
CA GLN A 98 -4.85 2.63 -7.37
C GLN A 98 -6.07 2.51 -8.30
N GLU A 99 -6.34 1.33 -8.86
CA GLU A 99 -7.50 1.08 -9.72
C GLU A 99 -8.80 1.01 -8.90
N HIS A 100 -8.75 0.44 -7.69
CA HIS A 100 -9.91 0.23 -6.82
C HIS A 100 -10.14 1.36 -5.79
N LEU A 101 -9.10 2.14 -5.47
CA LEU A 101 -9.27 3.35 -4.67
C LEU A 101 -9.85 4.44 -5.57
N PRO A 102 -10.90 5.14 -5.14
CA PRO A 102 -11.41 6.28 -5.88
C PRO A 102 -10.25 7.26 -6.09
N GLN A 103 -9.91 7.48 -7.35
CA GLN A 103 -8.81 8.33 -7.74
C GLN A 103 -9.06 9.68 -7.11
N ALA A 104 -8.17 10.08 -6.21
CA ALA A 104 -8.35 11.31 -5.50
C ALA A 104 -8.08 12.44 -6.53
N GLY A 105 -9.14 12.92 -7.18
CA GLY A 105 -9.17 14.08 -8.08
C GLY A 105 -9.25 13.74 -9.57
N ALA A 106 -10.44 13.92 -10.14
CA ALA A 106 -10.60 14.82 -11.27
C ALA A 106 -11.31 16.08 -10.76
#